data_AF-A0A1V8SJM5-F1
#
_entry.id   AF-A0A1V8SJM5-F1
#
_cell.length_a   1.000
_cell.length_b   1.000
_cell.length_c   1.000
_cell.angle_alpha   90.00
_cell.angle_beta   90.00
_cell.angle_gamma   90.00
#
_symmetry.space_group_name_H-M   'P 1'
#
loop_
_entity.id
_entity.type
_entity.pdbx_description
1 polymer ?
#
loop_
_entity_poly.entity_id
_entity_poly.type
_entity_poly.pdbx_seq_one_letter_code
_entity_poly.pdbx_strand_id
1 'polypeptide(L)'
;MLCLTLIASLLPFRVVATPTTSKPGHAKPPTQEEFIVEFSTSNPANYSDPIYHPAQATSNSSTQIVLVALAPGSPLGTPAFVNYTNQTTDSNGFLYGALDFDLTSCQKPAARGIYGAYAPSVGSNYGLAIDISLVKGQQFFDWLYTASTGGLFHRVAAGSNGFFACNRTIQGKTQLVLDWGAYRTTPVFGAPDGCEFTSVRTRNITQSARKQKCAV
;
A
#
# COMPACT_ATOMS: atom_id res chain seq x y z
N MET A 1 -43.86 24.59 34.98
CA MET A 1 -43.75 24.43 33.51
C MET A 1 -42.75 25.47 33.03
N LEU A 2 -41.44 25.23 33.06
CA LEU A 2 -40.60 24.46 32.13
C LEU A 2 -40.87 24.75 30.65
N CYS A 3 -39.94 25.46 29.99
CA CYS A 3 -39.05 24.85 29.00
C CYS A 3 -37.86 25.78 28.69
N LEU A 4 -36.65 25.39 29.10
CA LEU A 4 -35.39 26.00 28.69
C LEU A 4 -34.97 25.36 27.36
N THR A 5 -34.86 26.15 26.29
CA THR A 5 -34.28 25.69 25.01
C THR A 5 -32.75 25.70 25.09
N LEU A 6 -32.16 24.51 25.10
CA LEU A 6 -30.71 24.28 25.02
C LEU A 6 -30.28 24.37 23.55
N ILE A 7 -29.45 25.36 23.20
CA ILE A 7 -28.80 25.44 21.88
C ILE A 7 -27.55 24.56 21.95
N ALA A 8 -27.62 23.35 21.41
CA ALA A 8 -26.46 22.49 21.23
C ALA A 8 -25.74 22.88 19.92
N SER A 9 -24.59 23.54 20.04
CA SER A 9 -23.68 23.81 18.94
C SER A 9 -23.10 22.50 18.40
N LEU A 10 -23.49 22.13 17.17
CA LEU A 10 -22.90 21.01 16.43
C LEU A 10 -21.52 21.42 15.91
N LEU A 11 -20.46 21.09 16.67
CA LEU A 11 -19.12 20.98 16.11
C LEU A 11 -19.03 19.67 15.31
N PRO A 12 -18.39 19.65 14.13
CA PRO A 12 -18.18 18.41 13.40
C PRO A 12 -17.21 17.53 14.18
N PHE A 13 -17.73 16.45 14.77
CA PHE A 13 -16.93 15.36 15.30
C PHE A 13 -16.09 14.78 14.17
N ARG A 14 -14.82 15.16 14.08
CA ARG A 14 -13.80 14.36 13.38
C ARG A 14 -13.61 13.09 14.19
N VAL A 15 -14.21 11.99 13.75
CA VAL A 15 -13.80 10.66 14.17
C VAL A 15 -12.42 10.41 13.56
N VAL A 16 -11.38 10.88 14.22
CA VAL A 16 -10.03 10.36 14.01
C VAL A 16 -10.05 9.00 14.69
N ALA A 17 -10.27 7.95 13.92
CA ALA A 17 -9.98 6.60 14.39
C ALA A 17 -8.47 6.54 14.67
N THR A 18 -8.07 6.72 15.92
CA THR A 18 -6.70 6.46 16.37
C THR A 18 -6.42 4.97 16.14
N PRO A 19 -5.42 4.62 15.31
CA PRO A 19 -5.04 3.23 15.15
C PRO A 19 -4.59 2.68 16.50
N THR A 20 -4.98 1.45 16.79
CA THR A 20 -4.44 0.66 17.90
C THR A 20 -2.94 0.52 17.68
N THR A 21 -2.15 1.36 18.34
CA THR A 21 -0.69 1.31 18.24
C THR A 21 -0.20 0.04 18.94
N SER A 22 0.15 -0.98 18.17
CA SER A 22 1.01 -2.06 18.66
C SER A 22 2.42 -1.50 18.92
N LYS A 23 2.99 -1.81 20.08
CA LYS A 23 4.37 -1.45 20.48
C LYS A 23 5.40 -1.80 19.38
N PRO A 24 6.50 -1.03 19.26
CA PRO A 24 7.53 -1.26 18.24
C PRO A 24 8.35 -2.51 18.58
N GLY A 25 7.99 -3.64 17.99
CA GLY A 25 8.87 -4.78 17.81
C GLY A 25 9.45 -4.69 16.40
N HIS A 26 10.66 -4.16 16.26
CA HIS A 26 11.30 -4.09 14.94
C HIS A 26 11.60 -5.50 14.44
N ALA A 27 10.88 -5.97 13.44
CA ALA A 27 11.33 -7.11 12.68
C ALA A 27 12.58 -6.70 11.91
N LYS A 28 13.71 -7.34 12.23
CA LYS A 28 14.88 -7.32 11.35
C LYS A 28 14.44 -7.92 10.01
N PRO A 29 14.85 -7.35 8.85
CA PRO A 29 14.62 -7.99 7.57
C PRO A 29 15.01 -9.47 7.66
N PRO A 30 14.11 -10.40 7.32
CA PRO A 30 14.43 -11.82 7.38
C PRO A 30 15.64 -12.08 6.49
N THR A 31 16.54 -12.95 6.93
CA THR A 31 17.79 -13.24 6.23
C THR A 31 17.59 -13.81 4.83
N GLN A 32 16.38 -14.26 4.44
CA GLN A 32 16.22 -15.03 3.20
C GLN A 32 15.11 -14.68 2.20
N GLU A 33 14.03 -13.94 2.49
CA GLU A 33 12.97 -13.73 1.47
C GLU A 33 12.53 -12.27 1.33
N GLU A 34 13.43 -11.44 0.80
CA GLU A 34 13.04 -10.16 0.22
C GLU A 34 12.52 -10.39 -1.21
N PHE A 35 11.41 -9.74 -1.53
CA PHE A 35 10.84 -9.61 -2.86
C PHE A 35 10.65 -8.12 -3.20
N ILE A 36 10.44 -7.79 -4.47
CA ILE A 36 9.87 -6.50 -4.84
C ILE A 36 8.37 -6.64 -5.02
N VAL A 37 7.64 -5.56 -4.78
CA VAL A 37 6.23 -5.43 -5.15
C VAL A 37 6.15 -4.91 -6.59
N GLU A 38 5.27 -5.50 -7.39
CA GLU A 38 4.91 -5.02 -8.72
C GLU A 38 3.41 -4.78 -8.80
N PHE A 39 3.00 -3.76 -9.53
CA PHE A 39 1.59 -3.48 -9.80
C PHE A 39 1.37 -3.24 -11.30
N SER A 40 0.20 -3.62 -11.79
CA SER A 40 -0.13 -3.66 -13.20
C SER A 40 -0.77 -2.39 -13.74
N THR A 41 -0.55 -2.12 -15.02
CA THR A 41 -1.38 -1.27 -15.86
C THR A 41 -2.01 -2.08 -16.98
N SER A 42 -3.09 -1.56 -17.57
CA SER A 42 -3.71 -2.16 -18.74
C SER A 42 -2.74 -2.16 -19.92
N ASN A 43 -2.67 -3.27 -20.65
CA ASN A 43 -1.91 -3.37 -21.88
C ASN A 43 -2.82 -3.12 -23.09
N PRO A 44 -2.70 -1.98 -23.80
CA PRO A 44 -3.57 -1.68 -24.92
C PRO A 44 -3.39 -2.63 -26.12
N ALA A 45 -2.25 -3.34 -26.20
CA ALA A 45 -2.03 -4.34 -27.24
C ALA A 45 -2.66 -5.71 -26.90
N ASN A 46 -2.83 -6.02 -25.62
CA ASN A 46 -3.45 -7.27 -25.16
C ASN A 46 -3.97 -7.12 -23.72
N TYR A 47 -5.26 -6.83 -23.55
CA TYR A 47 -5.86 -6.63 -22.23
C TYR A 47 -5.80 -7.86 -21.30
N SER A 48 -5.57 -9.06 -21.85
CA SER A 48 -5.38 -10.29 -21.06
C SER A 48 -3.96 -10.43 -20.50
N ASP A 49 -3.01 -9.59 -20.93
CA ASP A 49 -1.61 -9.61 -20.53
C ASP A 49 -1.18 -8.24 -19.96
N PRO A 50 -1.49 -7.97 -18.68
CA PRO A 50 -1.22 -6.68 -18.06
C PRO A 50 0.29 -6.40 -17.92
N ILE A 51 0.66 -5.11 -18.03
CA ILE A 51 2.05 -4.67 -17.89
C ILE A 51 2.35 -4.44 -16.42
N TYR A 52 3.32 -5.15 -15.87
CA TYR A 52 3.71 -5.01 -14.46
C TYR A 52 4.88 -4.05 -14.28
N HIS A 53 4.71 -3.14 -13.32
CA HIS A 53 5.67 -2.12 -12.94
C HIS A 53 6.22 -2.42 -11.55
N PRO A 54 7.54 -2.54 -11.40
CA PRO A 54 8.18 -2.59 -10.08
C PRO A 54 7.88 -1.33 -9.28
N ALA A 55 7.54 -1.50 -8.00
CA ALA A 55 7.25 -0.39 -7.11
C ALA A 55 8.53 0.15 -6.45
N GLN A 56 8.63 1.47 -6.40
CA GLN A 56 9.69 2.21 -5.74
C GLN A 56 9.11 3.17 -4.69
N ALA A 57 9.58 3.00 -3.46
CA ALA A 57 9.34 3.93 -2.37
C ALA A 57 9.91 5.32 -2.71
N THR A 58 9.02 6.30 -2.84
CA THR A 58 9.34 7.67 -3.24
C THR A 58 8.73 8.65 -2.24
N SER A 59 9.49 9.66 -1.81
CA SER A 59 8.98 10.71 -0.95
C SER A 59 8.01 11.61 -1.74
N ASN A 60 6.75 11.66 -1.29
CA ASN A 60 5.76 12.61 -1.78
C ASN A 60 5.83 13.94 -1.02
N SER A 61 6.09 13.85 0.29
CA SER A 61 6.29 15.00 1.18
C SER A 61 7.35 14.69 2.24
N SER A 62 7.62 15.63 3.16
CA SER A 62 8.56 15.44 4.26
C SER A 62 8.19 14.28 5.20
N THR A 63 6.91 13.89 5.23
CA THR A 63 6.40 12.85 6.13
C THR A 63 5.72 11.69 5.40
N GLN A 64 5.54 11.77 4.08
CA GLN A 64 4.84 10.76 3.29
C GLN A 64 5.77 10.13 2.26
N ILE A 65 5.84 8.81 2.29
CA ILE A 65 6.50 7.99 1.28
C ILE A 65 5.41 7.11 0.65
N VAL A 66 5.38 7.07 -0.68
CA VAL A 66 4.41 6.32 -1.49
C VAL A 66 5.13 5.36 -2.43
N LEU A 67 4.38 4.48 -3.09
CA LEU A 67 4.92 3.48 -4.01
C LEU A 67 4.69 3.91 -5.46
N VAL A 68 5.75 4.35 -6.14
CA VAL A 68 5.75 4.82 -7.53
C VAL A 68 6.16 3.69 -8.48
N ALA A 69 5.56 3.63 -9.66
CA ALA A 69 5.94 2.71 -10.73
C ALA A 69 7.31 3.05 -11.32
N LEU A 70 8.15 2.02 -11.46
CA LEU A 70 9.30 2.04 -12.35
C LEU A 70 8.89 1.59 -13.76
N ALA A 71 9.84 1.73 -14.70
CA ALA A 71 9.68 1.17 -16.03
C ALA A 71 9.42 -0.35 -15.95
N PRO A 72 8.51 -0.90 -16.78
CA PRO A 72 8.28 -2.34 -16.86
C PRO A 72 9.59 -3.12 -17.09
N GLY A 73 9.73 -4.27 -16.44
CA GLY A 73 10.92 -5.10 -16.56
C GLY A 73 12.18 -4.57 -15.86
N SER A 74 12.10 -3.41 -15.19
CA SER A 74 13.23 -2.89 -14.40
C SER A 74 13.68 -3.95 -13.37
N PRO A 75 14.98 -4.27 -13.26
CA PRO A 75 15.48 -5.20 -12.25
C PRO A 75 15.43 -4.59 -10.84
N LEU A 76 15.14 -3.29 -10.75
CA LEU A 76 15.10 -2.49 -9.54
C LEU A 76 13.68 -2.48 -8.95
N GLY A 77 13.61 -2.14 -7.67
CA GLY A 77 12.38 -1.94 -6.90
C GLY A 77 12.74 -1.85 -5.43
N THR A 78 11.84 -1.34 -4.60
CA THR A 78 12.11 -1.30 -3.15
C THR A 78 11.96 -2.70 -2.56
N PRO A 79 12.99 -3.23 -1.89
CA PRO A 79 12.90 -4.50 -1.21
C PRO A 79 11.78 -4.50 -0.16
N ALA A 80 11.00 -5.56 -0.14
CA ALA A 80 9.93 -5.78 0.80
C ALA A 80 9.93 -7.22 1.32
N PHE A 81 9.33 -7.41 2.47
CA PHE A 81 9.11 -8.73 3.08
C PHE A 81 7.80 -8.72 3.87
N VAL A 82 7.27 -9.90 4.16
CA VAL A 82 6.11 -10.03 5.05
C VAL A 82 6.54 -10.57 6.39
N ASN A 83 6.16 -9.87 7.46
CA ASN A 83 6.37 -10.30 8.83
C ASN A 83 5.06 -10.85 9.44
N TYR A 84 5.10 -12.08 9.92
CA TYR A 84 3.97 -12.76 10.57
C TYR A 84 4.11 -12.88 12.09
N THR A 85 5.07 -12.17 12.70
CA THR A 85 5.37 -12.28 14.13
C THR A 85 4.10 -12.13 14.98
N ASN A 86 3.85 -13.14 15.82
CA ASN A 86 2.69 -13.23 16.72
C ASN A 86 1.32 -13.15 16.03
N GLN A 87 1.23 -13.43 14.73
CA GLN A 87 -0.03 -13.55 14.02
C GLN A 87 -0.53 -14.98 14.01
N THR A 88 -1.84 -15.13 14.15
CA THR A 88 -2.55 -16.39 13.98
C THR A 88 -3.44 -16.30 12.76
N THR A 89 -3.71 -17.46 12.15
CA THR A 89 -4.70 -17.59 11.10
C THR A 89 -6.07 -17.08 11.57
N ASP A 90 -6.77 -16.34 10.71
CA ASP A 90 -8.13 -15.88 10.99
C ASP A 90 -9.18 -17.00 10.85
N SER A 91 -10.44 -16.68 11.11
CA SER A 91 -11.56 -17.63 11.03
C SER A 91 -11.78 -18.21 9.62
N ASN A 92 -11.23 -17.57 8.59
CA ASN A 92 -11.37 -17.99 7.20
C ASN A 92 -10.13 -18.76 6.71
N GLY A 93 -9.17 -19.04 7.58
CA GLY A 93 -7.95 -19.78 7.21
C GLY A 93 -6.84 -18.90 6.64
N PHE A 94 -6.93 -17.57 6.71
CA PHE A 94 -5.91 -16.66 6.19
C PHE A 94 -4.95 -16.17 7.28
N LEU A 95 -3.66 -16.28 7.02
CA LEU A 95 -2.61 -15.69 7.85
C LEU A 95 -2.20 -14.33 7.28
N TYR A 96 -2.66 -13.26 7.91
CA TYR A 96 -2.25 -11.91 7.56
C TYR A 96 -0.94 -11.56 8.26
N GLY A 97 -0.10 -10.80 7.58
CA GLY A 97 1.18 -10.28 8.07
C GLY A 97 1.32 -8.79 7.80
N ALA A 98 2.43 -8.24 8.28
CA ALA A 98 2.85 -6.88 7.97
C ALA A 98 3.73 -6.86 6.72
N LEU A 99 3.29 -6.16 5.68
CA LEU A 99 4.13 -5.87 4.51
C LEU A 99 5.07 -4.71 4.86
N ASP A 100 6.34 -5.02 5.00
CA ASP A 100 7.39 -4.08 5.38
C ASP A 100 8.35 -3.87 4.22
N PHE A 101 8.76 -2.61 4.00
CA PHE A 101 9.73 -2.20 3.00
C PHE A 101 11.07 -1.86 3.68
N ASP A 102 12.16 -2.43 3.16
CA ASP A 102 13.52 -2.20 3.65
C ASP A 102 14.22 -1.07 2.88
N LEU A 103 14.32 0.09 3.53
CA LEU A 103 15.04 1.27 3.05
C LEU A 103 16.35 1.52 3.84
N THR A 104 16.85 0.54 4.59
CA THR A 104 18.03 0.70 5.47
C THR A 104 19.32 1.06 4.74
N SER A 105 19.42 0.77 3.45
CA SER A 105 20.58 1.12 2.61
C SER A 105 20.34 2.34 1.70
N CYS A 106 19.19 3.01 1.79
CA CYS A 106 18.90 4.18 0.95
C CYS A 106 19.67 5.42 1.38
N GLN A 107 20.22 6.16 0.40
CA GLN A 107 21.02 7.36 0.64
C GLN A 107 20.26 8.69 0.40
N LYS A 108 19.06 8.68 -0.21
CA LYS A 108 18.27 9.90 -0.53
C LYS A 108 16.74 9.67 -0.39
N PRO A 109 15.94 10.74 -0.33
CA PRO A 109 15.57 11.48 0.88
C PRO A 109 14.67 10.69 1.86
N ALA A 110 14.35 9.42 1.59
CA ALA A 110 13.70 8.57 2.59
C ALA A 110 14.68 8.29 3.73
N ALA A 111 14.33 8.67 4.96
CA ALA A 111 15.18 8.37 6.11
C ALA A 111 15.42 6.85 6.21
N ARG A 112 16.66 6.41 6.40
CA ARG A 112 17.00 4.98 6.49
C ARG A 112 16.14 4.28 7.55
N GLY A 113 15.63 3.09 7.24
CA GLY A 113 14.83 2.29 8.16
C GLY A 113 13.91 1.29 7.47
N ILE A 114 13.11 0.61 8.29
CA ILE A 114 12.03 -0.28 7.85
C ILE A 114 10.71 0.48 7.94
N TYR A 115 9.87 0.31 6.92
CA TYR A 115 8.61 1.02 6.80
C TYR A 115 7.46 0.05 6.53
N GLY A 116 6.44 0.04 7.39
CA GLY A 116 5.23 -0.73 7.15
C GLY A 116 4.32 -0.05 6.15
N ALA A 117 3.73 -0.85 5.26
CA ALA A 117 2.75 -0.38 4.29
C ALA A 117 1.38 -0.20 4.94
N TYR A 118 0.89 1.03 4.92
CA TYR A 118 -0.41 1.40 5.45
C TYR A 118 -1.39 1.69 4.31
N ALA A 119 -2.46 0.90 4.24
CA ALA A 119 -3.63 1.21 3.42
C ALA A 119 -4.80 1.55 4.36
N PRO A 120 -5.34 2.78 4.34
CA PRO A 120 -6.42 3.15 5.25
C PRO A 120 -7.72 2.45 4.87
N SER A 121 -8.62 2.28 5.84
CA SER A 121 -9.99 1.86 5.53
C SER A 121 -10.72 2.98 4.80
N VAL A 122 -11.12 2.71 3.56
CA VAL A 122 -11.88 3.63 2.71
C VAL A 122 -13.40 3.48 2.84
N GLY A 123 -13.87 2.44 3.54
CA GLY A 123 -15.29 2.16 3.74
C GLY A 123 -16.07 2.08 2.42
N SER A 124 -17.25 2.70 2.36
CA SER A 124 -18.09 2.79 1.15
C SER A 124 -17.95 4.13 0.41
N ASN A 125 -16.80 4.80 0.53
CA ASN A 125 -16.52 6.04 -0.20
C ASN A 125 -16.12 5.71 -1.65
N TYR A 126 -17.10 5.30 -2.46
CA TYR A 126 -16.89 4.88 -3.84
C TYR A 126 -16.35 6.01 -4.71
N GLY A 127 -15.44 5.69 -5.63
CA GLY A 127 -14.76 6.67 -6.49
C GLY A 127 -13.60 7.38 -5.80
N LEU A 128 -13.17 6.92 -4.62
CA LEU A 128 -11.98 7.39 -3.93
C LEU A 128 -10.87 6.33 -3.99
N ALA A 129 -9.68 6.78 -4.39
CA ALA A 129 -8.42 6.08 -4.17
C ALA A 129 -7.49 6.99 -3.36
N ILE A 130 -6.79 6.38 -2.40
CA ILE A 130 -5.84 7.05 -1.51
C ILE A 130 -4.51 6.31 -1.53
N ASP A 131 -3.42 7.06 -1.43
CA ASP A 131 -2.08 6.51 -1.50
C ASP A 131 -1.84 5.46 -0.40
N ILE A 132 -1.23 4.34 -0.78
CA ILE A 132 -0.61 3.44 0.20
C ILE A 132 0.65 4.13 0.72
N SER A 133 0.66 4.41 2.02
CA SER A 133 1.73 5.18 2.65
C SER A 133 2.70 4.25 3.39
N LEU A 134 4.00 4.48 3.25
CA LEU A 134 5.03 3.76 3.99
C LEU A 134 5.35 4.52 5.27
N VAL A 135 5.12 3.89 6.43
CA VAL A 135 5.26 4.52 7.75
C VAL A 135 6.45 3.93 8.51
N LYS A 136 7.40 4.79 8.87
CA LYS A 136 8.66 4.38 9.49
C LYS A 136 8.43 3.69 10.83
N GLY A 137 8.98 2.48 10.98
CA GLY A 137 8.99 1.76 12.25
C GLY A 137 7.62 1.28 12.73
N GLN A 138 6.58 1.39 11.91
CA GLN A 138 5.26 0.81 12.18
C GLN A 138 5.05 -0.43 11.35
N GLN A 139 4.18 -1.33 11.83
CA GLN A 139 3.78 -2.56 11.16
C GLN A 139 2.25 -2.63 11.12
N PHE A 140 1.69 -3.00 9.98
CA PHE A 140 0.24 -3.08 9.77
C PHE A 140 -0.11 -4.49 9.31
N PHE A 141 -0.80 -5.27 10.14
CA PHE A 141 -1.03 -6.71 9.92
C PHE A 141 -2.27 -6.99 9.07
N ASP A 142 -2.38 -6.29 7.95
CA ASP A 142 -3.52 -6.33 7.03
C ASP A 142 -3.14 -6.86 5.65
N TRP A 143 -1.96 -7.45 5.49
CA TRP A 143 -1.48 -7.95 4.19
C TRP A 143 -1.47 -9.47 4.14
N LEU A 144 -1.99 -10.03 3.06
CA LEU A 144 -1.96 -11.46 2.78
C LEU A 144 -1.02 -11.70 1.60
N TYR A 145 0.04 -12.47 1.84
CA TYR A 145 1.01 -12.87 0.81
C TYR A 145 0.91 -14.35 0.52
N THR A 146 0.78 -14.69 -0.77
CA THR A 146 0.68 -16.07 -1.24
C THR A 146 1.96 -16.45 -1.99
N ALA A 147 2.90 -17.10 -1.31
CA ALA A 147 4.20 -17.46 -1.88
C ALA A 147 4.11 -18.36 -3.14
N SER A 148 3.06 -19.19 -3.26
CA SER A 148 2.88 -20.08 -4.42
C SER A 148 2.50 -19.34 -5.71
N THR A 149 1.82 -18.20 -5.60
CA THR A 149 1.36 -17.41 -6.76
C THR A 149 2.07 -16.07 -6.88
N GLY A 150 2.83 -15.67 -5.86
CA GLY A 150 3.36 -14.31 -5.72
C GLY A 150 2.26 -13.26 -5.48
N GLY A 151 1.03 -13.67 -5.17
CA GLY A 151 -0.09 -12.74 -4.98
C GLY A 151 0.05 -11.93 -3.68
N LEU A 152 -0.27 -10.65 -3.74
CA LEU A 152 -0.33 -9.76 -2.58
C LEU A 152 -1.72 -9.13 -2.48
N PHE A 153 -2.37 -9.32 -1.34
CA PHE A 153 -3.72 -8.85 -1.08
C PHE A 153 -3.76 -8.04 0.22
N HIS A 154 -4.75 -7.17 0.34
CA HIS A 154 -5.01 -6.41 1.56
C HIS A 154 -6.33 -6.83 2.18
N ARG A 155 -6.41 -6.83 3.51
CA ARG A 155 -7.63 -7.10 4.27
C ARG A 155 -8.69 -6.09 3.84
N VAL A 156 -9.87 -6.60 3.50
CA VAL A 156 -11.03 -5.78 3.17
C VAL A 156 -11.88 -5.61 4.42
N ALA A 157 -12.02 -4.37 4.89
CA ALA A 157 -12.83 -4.06 6.08
C ALA A 157 -14.34 -3.98 5.77
N ALA A 158 -14.72 -3.55 4.57
CA ALA A 158 -16.08 -3.49 4.06
C ALA A 158 -16.08 -3.13 2.56
N GLY A 159 -17.14 -3.47 1.84
CA GLY A 159 -17.38 -2.99 0.47
C GLY A 159 -16.52 -3.62 -0.62
N SER A 160 -16.58 -3.06 -1.82
CA SER A 160 -15.78 -3.43 -2.97
C SER A 160 -14.51 -2.57 -2.97
N ASN A 161 -13.51 -2.99 -2.19
CA ASN A 161 -12.21 -2.31 -2.14
C ASN A 161 -11.19 -3.03 -3.02
N GLY A 162 -10.23 -2.28 -3.54
CA GLY A 162 -9.21 -2.82 -4.42
C GLY A 162 -8.01 -1.90 -4.56
N PHE A 163 -6.98 -2.43 -5.22
CA PHE A 163 -5.82 -1.65 -5.60
C PHE A 163 -6.08 -0.87 -6.88
N PHE A 164 -5.51 0.33 -6.94
CA PHE A 164 -5.54 1.18 -8.11
C PHE A 164 -4.14 1.64 -8.49
N ALA A 165 -3.89 1.76 -9.79
CA ALA A 165 -2.73 2.46 -10.32
C ALA A 165 -3.19 3.86 -10.74
N CYS A 166 -2.73 4.89 -10.03
CA CYS A 166 -3.23 6.25 -10.15
C CYS A 166 -2.14 7.22 -10.63
N ASN A 167 -2.47 8.08 -11.60
CA ASN A 167 -1.60 9.18 -11.99
C ASN A 167 -1.65 10.27 -10.92
N ARG A 168 -0.57 10.42 -10.16
CA ARG A 168 -0.41 11.43 -9.10
C ARG A 168 0.73 12.39 -9.44
N THR A 169 0.66 13.61 -8.91
CA THR A 169 1.78 14.54 -9.01
C THR A 169 2.70 14.33 -7.82
N ILE A 170 3.84 13.67 -8.05
CA ILE A 170 4.86 13.38 -7.03
C ILE A 170 6.11 14.18 -7.40
N GLN A 171 6.61 15.02 -6.48
CA GLN A 171 7.78 15.87 -6.71
C GLN A 171 7.70 16.73 -8.00
N GLY A 172 6.49 17.20 -8.33
CA GLY A 172 6.24 18.05 -9.51
C GLY A 172 6.17 17.29 -10.84
N LYS A 173 6.18 15.95 -10.84
CA LYS A 173 6.01 15.12 -12.03
C LYS A 173 4.78 14.23 -11.90
N THR A 174 4.06 14.03 -12.99
CA THR A 174 3.02 13.00 -13.05
C THR A 174 3.69 11.63 -13.03
N GLN A 175 3.38 10.84 -12.02
CA GLN A 175 3.89 9.49 -11.82
C GLN A 175 2.74 8.56 -11.49
N LEU A 176 2.88 7.29 -11.89
CA LEU A 176 1.91 6.27 -11.57
C LEU A 176 2.20 5.73 -10.15
N VAL A 177 1.20 5.76 -9.27
CA VAL A 177 1.31 5.41 -7.85
C VAL A 177 0.34 4.27 -7.53
N LEU A 178 0.79 3.36 -6.67
CA LEU A 178 -0.04 2.30 -6.13
C LEU A 178 -0.91 2.83 -4.97
N ASP A 179 -2.21 2.82 -5.20
CA ASP A 179 -3.23 3.34 -4.29
C ASP A 179 -4.19 2.22 -3.85
N TRP A 180 -4.92 2.49 -2.77
CA TRP A 180 -6.01 1.66 -2.25
C TRP A 180 -7.31 2.45 -2.27
N GLY A 181 -8.40 1.84 -2.69
CA GLY A 181 -9.65 2.57 -2.90
C GLY A 181 -10.89 1.70 -2.85
N ALA A 182 -12.04 2.36 -2.96
CA ALA A 182 -13.34 1.72 -3.05
C ALA A 182 -13.96 1.97 -4.44
N TYR A 183 -14.42 0.91 -5.07
CA TYR A 183 -15.19 0.94 -6.31
C TYR A 183 -16.60 0.40 -6.05
N ARG A 184 -17.50 0.55 -7.02
CA ARG A 184 -18.81 -0.10 -6.97
C ARG A 184 -19.24 -0.44 -8.37
N THR A 185 -19.72 -1.67 -8.57
CA THR A 185 -20.19 -2.12 -9.88
C THR A 185 -21.67 -1.81 -10.11
N THR A 186 -22.45 -1.44 -9.08
CA THR A 186 -23.88 -1.08 -9.21
C THR A 186 -24.36 0.00 -8.21
N PRO A 187 -24.79 1.18 -8.67
CA PRO A 187 -24.49 1.75 -10.00
C PRO A 187 -22.96 1.85 -10.18
N VAL A 188 -22.49 1.77 -11.43
CA VAL A 188 -21.05 1.68 -11.74
C VAL A 188 -20.35 2.99 -11.35
N PHE A 189 -19.68 2.99 -10.21
CA PHE A 189 -18.58 3.89 -9.88
C PHE A 189 -17.32 3.11 -10.20
N GLY A 190 -16.82 3.26 -11.44
CA GLY A 190 -15.63 2.57 -11.95
C GLY A 190 -14.37 2.92 -11.16
N ALA A 191 -13.20 2.74 -11.78
CA ALA A 191 -11.98 3.26 -11.18
C ALA A 191 -12.10 4.79 -10.99
N PRO A 192 -11.56 5.36 -9.89
CA PRO A 192 -11.50 6.81 -9.70
C PRO A 192 -10.84 7.52 -10.88
N ASP A 193 -11.16 8.80 -11.09
CA ASP A 193 -10.56 9.58 -12.18
C ASP A 193 -9.03 9.60 -12.10
N GLY A 194 -8.38 9.32 -13.22
CA GLY A 194 -6.92 9.22 -13.32
C GLY A 194 -6.34 7.92 -12.74
N CYS A 195 -7.20 6.96 -12.38
CA CYS A 195 -6.81 5.64 -11.90
C CYS A 195 -7.34 4.52 -12.79
N GLU A 196 -6.66 3.39 -12.75
CA GLU A 196 -7.14 2.12 -13.29
C GLU A 196 -7.05 1.01 -12.24
N PHE A 197 -7.85 -0.04 -12.39
CA PHE A 197 -7.73 -1.23 -11.55
C PHE A 197 -6.37 -1.87 -11.73
N THR A 198 -5.72 -2.23 -10.63
CA THR A 198 -4.43 -2.94 -10.68
C THR A 198 -4.47 -4.22 -9.86
N SER A 199 -3.72 -5.22 -10.33
CA SER A 199 -3.30 -6.36 -9.52
C SER A 199 -1.93 -6.09 -8.93
N VAL A 200 -1.67 -6.64 -7.75
CA VAL A 200 -0.37 -6.53 -7.08
C VAL A 200 0.22 -7.92 -6.95
N ARG A 201 1.49 -8.07 -7.35
CA ARG A 201 2.24 -9.31 -7.22
C ARG A 201 3.63 -9.05 -6.67
N THR A 202 4.32 -10.12 -6.32
CA THR A 202 5.70 -10.07 -5.88
C THR A 202 6.62 -10.69 -6.91
N ARG A 203 7.86 -10.19 -6.96
CA ARG A 203 8.95 -10.81 -7.71
C ARG A 203 10.16 -10.97 -6.82
N ASN A 204 10.71 -12.18 -6.77
CA ASN A 204 11.88 -12.48 -5.94
C ASN A 204 13.09 -11.63 -6.35
N ILE A 205 13.84 -11.13 -5.37
CA ILE A 205 15.03 -10.32 -5.61
C ILE A 205 16.27 -11.22 -5.69
N THR A 206 17.04 -11.10 -6.76
CA THR A 206 18.37 -11.71 -6.86
C THR A 206 19.37 -10.98 -5.95
N GLN A 207 20.43 -11.66 -5.49
CA GLN A 207 21.44 -11.04 -4.60
C GLN A 207 22.04 -9.73 -5.16
N SER A 208 22.16 -9.59 -6.48
CA SER A 208 22.66 -8.38 -7.15
C SER A 208 21.71 -7.19 -7.01
N ALA A 209 20.40 -7.42 -7.14
CA ALA A 209 19.38 -6.40 -6.93
C ALA A 209 19.22 -6.04 -5.44
N ARG A 210 19.49 -6.98 -4.51
CA ARG A 210 19.59 -6.68 -3.05
C ARG A 210 20.77 -5.75 -2.71
N LYS A 211 21.75 -5.56 -3.58
CA LYS A 211 22.82 -4.56 -3.39
C LYS A 211 22.43 -3.18 -3.93
N GLN A 212 21.47 -3.12 -4.85
CA GLN A 212 20.93 -1.91 -5.46
C GLN A 212 19.59 -1.50 -4.81
N LYS A 213 19.42 -1.76 -3.51
CA LYS A 213 18.17 -1.55 -2.74
C LYS A 213 17.49 -0.19 -2.95
N CYS A 214 18.24 0.80 -3.46
CA CYS A 214 17.75 2.13 -3.75
C CYS A 214 18.46 2.64 -5.02
N ALA A 215 17.80 2.58 -6.17
CA ALA A 215 18.17 3.41 -7.30
C ALA A 215 17.52 4.78 -7.09
N VAL A 216 18.32 5.84 -6.97
CA VAL A 216 17.83 7.22 -6.96
C VAL A 216 17.97 7.77 -8.37
#